data_AF-E3MP10-F1
#
_entry.id   AF-E3MP10-F1
#
_cell.length_a   1.000
_cell.length_b   1.000
_cell.length_c   1.000
_cell.angle_alpha   90.00
_cell.angle_beta   90.00
_cell.angle_gamma   90.00
#
_symmetry.space_group_name_H-M   'P 1'
#
loop_
_entity.id
_entity.type
_entity.pdbx_description
1 polymer ?
#
loop_
_entity_poly.entity_id
_entity_poly.type
_entity_poly.pdbx_seq_one_letter_code
_entity_poly.pdbx_strand_id
1 'polypeptide(L)'
;MSKFLEIPYQLATPMYLHAESLGYILEEFRADLEVVDNEDVDNGQNVKFMQKMFDKSGYKLRMYGSAQELAENVRIFSNFSQNHTYFNVEEEHYQKAPILYKSLKSNEKYILKSDLFVFLQNMVLEFTHPNRWNYVSLIAYCLKAQEDKLTECLEFVKFNEEVADDLEKKLKHELKKKPFTNVIFEQLEVELSRLNMDQMTEKFKNLAPKVNWDSNIWKSIRIHSLLTDLNEIWPIREIPRVMAATFMRYGLTLRSLQDVIDENPKMFRPSDTKTVPTVVRVFEDEDRSRYVMKAELSGEVETDTGDSQILHTMSMESVIETKDIEFILHRITRAKHRAAPIKGPNKSKSFYILAVDAFFELMKDLIFGIKIYQKVQWNSMNLESFDNFFNPEIETPYFLKTDTVKKIKESVCLSLGKDASRPAKEVRNAKSDGFTLQNLKNELKHLGLTETFTEIQDYAKDVYVDVYAVKKKYNLRTCDLFDAIEQCQLICVLNRSEKLKKFVHNQRGCERVPGLNCADCAEKDCVETTCAVS
;
A
#
# COMPACT_ATOMS: atom_id res chain seq x y z
N MET A 1 6.32 -2.13 25.00
CA MET A 1 6.45 -2.26 23.52
C MET A 1 5.13 -2.37 22.74
N SER A 2 4.23 -3.34 22.98
CA SER A 2 3.17 -3.68 21.99
C SER A 2 2.21 -2.53 21.65
N LYS A 3 1.79 -1.72 22.63
CA LYS A 3 0.72 -0.73 22.41
C LYS A 3 1.07 0.39 21.42
N PHE A 4 2.35 0.73 21.26
CA PHE A 4 2.78 1.79 20.32
C PHE A 4 3.10 1.26 18.92
N LEU A 5 3.16 -0.07 18.78
CA LEU A 5 3.25 -0.74 17.48
C LEU A 5 1.86 -0.95 16.86
N GLU A 6 0.80 -0.57 17.57
CA GLU A 6 -0.56 -0.50 17.04
C GLU A 6 -0.90 0.95 16.73
N ILE A 7 -1.70 1.19 15.70
CA ILE A 7 -2.23 2.52 15.41
C ILE A 7 -3.46 2.73 16.29
N PRO A 8 -3.51 3.82 17.08
CA PRO A 8 -4.71 4.17 17.82
C PRO A 8 -5.90 4.29 16.85
N TYR A 9 -6.99 3.57 17.13
CA TYR A 9 -8.18 3.54 16.27
C TYR A 9 -8.73 4.94 15.96
N GLN A 10 -8.50 5.89 16.88
CA GLN A 10 -8.93 7.30 16.81
C GLN A 10 -8.27 8.08 15.68
N LEU A 11 -7.28 7.48 15.00
CA LEU A 11 -6.55 8.07 13.88
C LEU A 11 -7.10 7.68 12.51
N ALA A 12 -8.08 6.79 12.40
CA ALA A 12 -8.65 6.49 11.09
C ALA A 12 -9.35 7.74 10.54
N THR A 13 -8.97 8.20 9.33
CA THR A 13 -9.70 9.30 8.67
C THR A 13 -10.38 8.83 7.39
N PRO A 14 -11.57 9.38 7.08
CA PRO A 14 -12.29 9.04 5.85
C PRO A 14 -11.44 9.30 4.60
N MET A 15 -10.69 10.41 4.59
CA MET A 15 -9.87 10.81 3.44
C MET A 15 -8.74 9.81 3.15
N TYR A 16 -8.08 9.31 4.20
CA TYR A 16 -7.03 8.31 4.06
C TYR A 16 -7.61 6.97 3.58
N LEU A 17 -8.71 6.52 4.20
CA LEU A 17 -9.39 5.29 3.80
C LEU A 17 -9.90 5.37 2.36
N HIS A 18 -10.38 6.54 1.95
CA HIS A 18 -10.82 6.82 0.58
C HIS A 18 -9.68 6.64 -0.41
N ALA A 19 -8.52 7.26 -0.17
CA ALA A 19 -7.34 7.16 -1.03
C ALA A 19 -6.86 5.70 -1.17
N GLU A 20 -6.83 4.95 -0.07
CA GLU A 20 -6.48 3.52 -0.08
C GLU A 20 -7.48 2.69 -0.90
N SER A 21 -8.77 2.98 -0.74
CA SER A 21 -9.85 2.30 -1.45
C SER A 21 -9.76 2.55 -2.94
N LEU A 22 -9.53 3.80 -3.34
CA LEU A 22 -9.31 4.15 -4.74
C LEU A 22 -8.06 3.45 -5.29
N GLY A 23 -6.95 3.44 -4.54
CA GLY A 23 -5.75 2.71 -4.95
C GLY A 23 -5.99 1.21 -5.20
N TYR A 24 -6.90 0.59 -4.45
CA TYR A 24 -7.26 -0.82 -4.60
C TYR A 24 -8.25 -1.08 -5.76
N ILE A 25 -9.25 -0.22 -5.92
CA ILE A 25 -10.33 -0.39 -6.91
C ILE A 25 -9.82 -0.10 -8.33
N LEU A 26 -10.26 -0.86 -9.35
CA LEU A 26 -9.98 -0.58 -10.76
C LEU A 26 -10.38 0.86 -11.13
N GLU A 27 -9.54 1.55 -11.90
CA GLU A 27 -9.70 2.97 -12.23
C GLU A 27 -11.04 3.28 -12.91
N GLU A 28 -11.48 2.41 -13.82
CA GLU A 28 -12.73 2.52 -14.55
C GLU A 28 -13.96 2.46 -13.64
N PHE A 29 -13.80 1.98 -12.40
CA PHE A 29 -14.88 1.86 -11.43
C PHE A 29 -14.95 3.06 -10.48
N ARG A 30 -14.02 4.02 -10.59
CA ARG A 30 -13.86 5.14 -9.65
C ARG A 30 -14.66 6.40 -9.97
N ALA A 31 -15.18 6.56 -11.19
CA ALA A 31 -15.80 7.81 -11.63
C ALA A 31 -16.91 8.32 -10.68
N ASP A 32 -17.72 7.42 -10.13
CA ASP A 32 -18.82 7.76 -9.20
C ASP A 32 -18.36 7.82 -7.72
N LEU A 33 -17.07 7.61 -7.48
CA LEU A 33 -16.46 7.46 -6.16
C LEU A 33 -15.49 8.59 -5.80
N GLU A 34 -15.25 9.54 -6.70
CA GLU A 34 -14.34 10.67 -6.43
C GLU A 34 -14.85 11.59 -5.31
N VAL A 35 -16.17 11.66 -5.11
CA VAL A 35 -16.81 12.45 -4.06
C VAL A 35 -17.68 11.55 -3.17
N VAL A 36 -17.10 11.04 -2.09
CA VAL A 36 -17.83 10.39 -1.01
C VAL A 36 -17.94 11.38 0.15
N ASP A 37 -19.14 11.57 0.69
CA ASP A 37 -19.37 12.55 1.74
C ASP A 37 -18.53 12.18 2.97
N ASN A 38 -17.61 13.08 3.34
CA ASN A 38 -16.70 12.96 4.48
C ASN A 38 -17.44 13.26 5.81
N GLU A 39 -18.54 12.55 6.07
CA GLU A 39 -19.13 12.56 7.41
C GLU A 39 -18.28 11.70 8.35
N ASP A 40 -18.20 12.12 9.62
CA ASP A 40 -17.34 11.56 10.65
C ASP A 40 -17.34 10.02 10.68
N VAL A 41 -16.22 9.44 10.25
CA VAL A 41 -15.92 8.02 10.41
C VAL A 41 -15.41 7.84 11.85
N ASP A 42 -16.31 7.62 12.81
CA ASP A 42 -15.94 7.12 14.15
C ASP A 42 -15.91 5.58 14.16
N ASN A 43 -15.04 4.99 14.97
CA ASN A 43 -14.97 3.58 15.40
C ASN A 43 -15.65 2.48 14.55
N GLY A 44 -14.85 1.59 13.94
CA GLY A 44 -15.36 0.36 13.29
C GLY A 44 -16.13 0.59 11.98
N GLN A 45 -16.10 1.82 11.47
CA GLN A 45 -16.88 2.28 10.31
C GLN A 45 -16.22 2.07 8.95
N ASN A 46 -15.06 1.41 8.85
CA ASN A 46 -14.48 1.08 7.53
C ASN A 46 -15.51 0.36 6.66
N VAL A 47 -16.28 -0.58 7.23
CA VAL A 47 -17.33 -1.30 6.51
C VAL A 47 -18.49 -0.37 6.12
N LYS A 48 -18.89 0.58 6.96
CA LYS A 48 -19.95 1.55 6.62
C LYS A 48 -19.49 2.51 5.52
N PHE A 49 -18.26 2.99 5.58
CA PHE A 49 -17.65 3.79 4.54
C PHE A 49 -17.61 3.02 3.21
N MET A 50 -17.14 1.77 3.24
CA MET A 50 -17.20 0.90 2.05
C MET A 50 -18.63 0.69 1.56
N GLN A 51 -19.61 0.52 2.45
CA GLN A 51 -21.01 0.40 2.06
C GLN A 51 -21.50 1.65 1.31
N LYS A 52 -21.17 2.85 1.79
CA LYS A 52 -21.46 4.11 1.07
C LYS A 52 -20.82 4.12 -0.32
N MET A 53 -19.58 3.63 -0.48
CA MET A 53 -18.95 3.49 -1.79
C MET A 53 -19.71 2.50 -2.69
N PHE A 54 -20.15 1.36 -2.15
CA PHE A 54 -20.97 0.40 -2.88
C PHE A 54 -22.27 1.04 -3.39
N ASP A 55 -22.97 1.77 -2.51
CA ASP A 55 -24.24 2.42 -2.83
C ASP A 55 -24.08 3.49 -3.93
N LYS A 56 -22.96 4.22 -3.94
CA LYS A 56 -22.62 5.22 -5.00
C LYS A 56 -22.11 4.58 -6.29
N SER A 57 -21.51 3.38 -6.24
CA SER A 57 -20.78 2.80 -7.38
C SER A 57 -21.61 2.33 -8.58
N GLY A 58 -22.95 2.40 -8.53
CA GLY A 58 -23.80 1.89 -9.60
C GLY A 58 -23.58 0.39 -9.86
N TYR A 59 -23.45 -0.40 -8.80
CA TYR A 59 -23.13 -1.83 -8.80
C TYR A 59 -21.71 -2.21 -9.25
N LYS A 60 -20.83 -1.29 -9.66
CA LYS A 60 -19.50 -1.62 -10.18
C LYS A 60 -18.62 -2.36 -9.16
N LEU A 61 -18.80 -2.10 -7.86
CA LEU A 61 -18.01 -2.74 -6.81
C LEU A 61 -18.40 -4.19 -6.49
N ARG A 62 -19.43 -4.75 -7.15
CA ARG A 62 -19.88 -6.14 -6.92
C ARG A 62 -18.81 -7.21 -7.18
N MET A 63 -17.75 -6.90 -7.94
CA MET A 63 -16.61 -7.81 -8.13
C MET A 63 -15.81 -8.06 -6.84
N TYR A 64 -15.81 -7.08 -5.92
CA TYR A 64 -15.04 -7.13 -4.66
C TYR A 64 -15.76 -7.89 -3.53
N GLY A 65 -16.95 -8.43 -3.80
CA GLY A 65 -17.78 -9.10 -2.80
C GLY A 65 -18.63 -8.12 -2.00
N SER A 66 -18.63 -8.28 -0.69
CA SER A 66 -19.33 -7.38 0.24
C SER A 66 -18.47 -6.18 0.65
N ALA A 67 -19.10 -5.14 1.22
CA ALA A 67 -18.38 -4.00 1.82
C ALA A 67 -17.38 -4.43 2.91
N GLN A 68 -17.68 -5.49 3.66
CA GLN A 68 -16.76 -6.08 4.63
C GLN A 68 -15.55 -6.72 3.95
N GLU A 69 -15.77 -7.54 2.92
CA GLU A 69 -14.67 -8.17 2.16
C GLU A 69 -13.79 -7.10 1.49
N LEU A 70 -14.37 -6.02 0.97
CA LEU A 70 -13.60 -4.89 0.44
C LEU A 70 -12.77 -4.22 1.54
N ALA A 71 -13.35 -3.91 2.70
CA ALA A 71 -12.63 -3.30 3.82
C ALA A 71 -11.44 -4.16 4.31
N GLU A 72 -11.65 -5.48 4.41
CA GLU A 72 -10.60 -6.44 4.78
C GLU A 72 -9.46 -6.45 3.76
N ASN A 73 -9.79 -6.49 2.46
CA ASN A 73 -8.78 -6.50 1.41
C ASN A 73 -8.03 -5.17 1.28
N VAL A 74 -8.72 -4.03 1.38
CA VAL A 74 -8.07 -2.70 1.39
C VAL A 74 -7.11 -2.58 2.56
N ARG A 75 -7.50 -3.10 3.75
CA ARG A 75 -6.61 -3.13 4.92
C ARG A 75 -5.34 -3.95 4.65
N ILE A 76 -5.44 -5.11 3.99
CA ILE A 76 -4.28 -5.94 3.64
C ILE A 76 -3.39 -5.22 2.63
N PHE A 77 -3.98 -4.73 1.53
CA PHE A 77 -3.29 -4.03 0.44
C PHE A 77 -2.52 -2.79 0.91
N SER A 78 -3.11 -2.02 1.82
CA SER A 78 -2.54 -0.76 2.29
C SER A 78 -1.52 -0.89 3.42
N ASN A 79 -1.26 -2.11 3.92
CA ASN A 79 -0.42 -2.33 5.09
C ASN A 79 1.07 -2.49 4.72
N PHE A 80 1.71 -1.39 4.38
CA PHE A 80 3.14 -1.33 4.06
C PHE A 80 3.77 -0.01 4.54
N SER A 81 5.08 -0.01 4.77
CA SER A 81 5.82 1.17 5.22
C SER A 81 5.74 2.31 4.20
N GLN A 82 5.65 3.56 4.68
CA GLN A 82 5.54 4.79 3.85
C GLN A 82 4.32 4.83 2.91
N ASN A 83 3.24 4.07 3.19
CA ASN A 83 2.04 4.06 2.35
C ASN A 83 1.40 5.44 2.11
N HIS A 84 1.55 6.37 3.06
CA HIS A 84 1.08 7.75 2.90
C HIS A 84 1.72 8.46 1.69
N THR A 85 2.98 8.13 1.34
CA THR A 85 3.64 8.65 0.13
C THR A 85 3.17 7.95 -1.14
N TYR A 86 2.82 6.66 -1.05
CA TYR A 86 2.27 5.91 -2.19
C TYR A 86 0.89 6.41 -2.59
N PHE A 87 0.04 6.70 -1.60
CA PHE A 87 -1.33 7.17 -1.82
C PHE A 87 -1.43 8.70 -1.97
N ASN A 88 -0.32 9.44 -1.90
CA ASN A 88 -0.27 10.91 -1.92
C ASN A 88 -1.18 11.55 -0.85
N VAL A 89 -1.10 11.05 0.37
CA VAL A 89 -1.84 11.54 1.55
C VAL A 89 -0.87 12.01 2.64
N GLU A 90 0.22 12.67 2.24
CA GLU A 90 1.24 13.21 3.14
C GLU A 90 0.66 14.25 4.11
N GLU A 91 -0.47 14.87 3.78
CA GLU A 91 -1.20 15.83 4.60
C GLU A 91 -1.97 15.20 5.79
N GLU A 92 -2.15 13.88 5.81
CA GLU A 92 -2.77 13.18 6.94
C GLU A 92 -1.72 12.74 7.97
N HIS A 93 -2.12 12.41 9.19
CA HIS A 93 -1.20 11.74 10.13
C HIS A 93 -0.97 10.27 9.71
N TYR A 94 0.05 9.62 10.29
CA TYR A 94 0.30 8.21 9.98
C TYR A 94 -0.86 7.33 10.45
N GLN A 95 -1.35 6.44 9.59
CA GLN A 95 -2.48 5.54 9.89
C GLN A 95 -2.15 4.05 9.79
N LYS A 96 -0.90 3.69 9.47
CA LYS A 96 -0.44 2.28 9.44
C LYS A 96 0.59 2.01 10.50
N ALA A 97 0.47 0.82 11.07
CA ALA A 97 1.33 0.37 12.15
C ALA A 97 2.78 0.20 11.67
N PRO A 98 3.77 0.48 12.54
CA PRO A 98 5.16 0.14 12.26
C PRO A 98 5.33 -1.36 11.97
N ILE A 99 6.15 -1.72 10.99
CA ILE A 99 6.41 -3.12 10.65
C ILE A 99 7.70 -3.60 11.31
N LEU A 100 7.60 -4.70 12.05
CA LEU A 100 8.76 -5.40 12.61
C LEU A 100 9.15 -6.60 11.74
N TYR A 101 10.42 -6.65 11.39
CA TYR A 101 11.04 -7.73 10.63
C TYR A 101 11.84 -8.63 11.57
N LYS A 102 11.82 -9.94 11.31
CA LYS A 102 12.59 -10.90 12.10
C LYS A 102 13.90 -11.21 11.39
N SER A 103 14.99 -11.25 12.15
CA SER A 103 16.26 -11.84 11.71
C SER A 103 16.05 -13.32 11.32
N LEU A 104 16.76 -13.77 10.28
CA LEU A 104 16.85 -15.18 9.92
C LEU A 104 17.95 -15.91 10.71
N LYS A 105 18.93 -15.18 11.23
CA LYS A 105 20.06 -15.72 11.99
C LYS A 105 19.79 -15.81 13.49
N SER A 106 18.90 -14.97 14.00
CA SER A 106 18.66 -14.78 15.43
C SER A 106 17.18 -14.49 15.72
N ASN A 107 16.81 -14.44 17.00
CA ASN A 107 15.48 -14.00 17.43
C ASN A 107 15.33 -12.47 17.48
N GLU A 108 16.31 -11.73 16.95
CA GLU A 108 16.30 -10.28 16.95
C GLU A 108 15.29 -9.72 15.95
N LYS A 109 14.76 -8.54 16.28
CA LYS A 109 13.79 -7.83 15.45
C LYS A 109 14.40 -6.53 14.95
N TYR A 110 13.97 -6.14 13.77
CA TYR A 110 14.41 -4.95 13.05
C TYR A 110 13.20 -4.13 12.65
N ILE A 111 13.39 -2.82 12.55
CA ILE A 111 12.37 -1.87 12.09
C ILE A 111 13.00 -0.99 11.01
N LEU A 112 12.21 -0.62 9.99
CA LEU A 112 12.62 0.37 9.01
C LEU A 112 12.69 1.74 9.70
N LYS A 113 13.75 2.52 9.47
CA LYS A 113 13.91 3.82 10.16
C LYS A 113 12.71 4.76 9.98
N SER A 114 12.05 4.76 8.82
CA SER A 114 10.84 5.56 8.60
C SER A 114 9.68 5.17 9.53
N ASP A 115 9.55 3.89 9.86
CA ASP A 115 8.48 3.39 10.74
C ASP A 115 8.68 3.79 12.21
N LEU A 116 9.88 4.25 12.58
CA LEU A 116 10.12 4.85 13.90
C LEU A 116 9.37 6.18 14.08
N PHE A 117 9.13 6.94 13.02
CA PHE A 117 8.34 8.18 13.12
C PHE A 117 6.87 7.90 13.42
N VAL A 118 6.34 6.79 12.89
CA VAL A 118 5.01 6.28 13.26
C VAL A 118 4.98 5.91 14.74
N PHE A 119 6.02 5.21 15.23
CA PHE A 119 6.16 4.85 16.64
C PHE A 119 6.21 6.09 17.55
N LEU A 120 6.95 7.14 17.18
CA LEU A 120 6.99 8.42 17.89
C LEU A 120 5.61 9.10 17.93
N GLN A 121 4.89 9.13 16.82
CA GLN A 121 3.52 9.68 16.76
C GLN A 121 2.61 8.96 17.77
N ASN A 122 2.62 7.61 17.76
CA ASN A 122 1.78 6.81 18.64
C ASN A 122 2.07 7.07 20.14
N MET A 123 3.34 7.27 20.51
CA MET A 123 3.70 7.66 21.87
C MET A 123 3.18 9.05 22.25
N VAL A 124 3.31 10.04 21.37
CA VAL A 124 2.79 11.40 21.63
C VAL A 124 1.28 11.37 21.86
N LEU A 125 0.55 10.61 21.04
CA LEU A 125 -0.89 10.45 21.17
C LEU A 125 -1.30 9.88 22.52
N GLU A 126 -0.62 8.82 22.96
CA GLU A 126 -0.84 8.21 24.26
C GLU A 126 -0.55 9.19 25.41
N PHE A 127 0.51 9.99 25.33
CA PHE A 127 0.93 10.83 26.45
C PHE A 127 0.22 12.17 26.52
N THR A 128 -0.21 12.70 25.39
CA THR A 128 -0.82 14.02 25.31
C THR A 128 -2.35 13.96 25.24
N HIS A 129 -2.91 12.78 24.95
CA HIS A 129 -4.34 12.58 24.69
C HIS A 129 -4.93 13.75 23.89
N PRO A 130 -4.38 14.07 22.71
CA PRO A 130 -4.81 15.24 22.00
C PRO A 130 -6.25 15.00 21.55
N ASN A 131 -7.19 15.69 22.16
CA ASN A 131 -8.63 15.61 21.85
C ASN A 131 -8.97 16.12 20.43
N ARG A 132 -7.99 16.32 19.54
CA ARG A 132 -8.17 17.01 18.25
C ARG A 132 -7.29 16.40 17.16
N TRP A 133 -7.91 15.90 16.09
CA TRP A 133 -7.21 15.37 14.91
C TRP A 133 -6.26 16.38 14.29
N ASN A 134 -6.66 17.65 14.20
CA ASN A 134 -5.81 18.69 13.64
C ASN A 134 -4.47 18.83 14.40
N TYR A 135 -4.47 18.64 15.73
CA TYR A 135 -3.23 18.65 16.51
C TYR A 135 -2.28 17.51 16.11
N VAL A 136 -2.83 16.31 15.90
CA VAL A 136 -2.06 15.13 15.47
C VAL A 136 -1.46 15.34 14.09
N SER A 137 -2.23 15.90 13.16
CA SER A 137 -1.76 16.21 11.81
C SER A 137 -0.56 17.17 11.83
N LEU A 138 -0.58 18.20 12.70
CA LEU A 138 0.55 19.12 12.84
C LEU A 138 1.82 18.43 13.36
N ILE A 139 1.69 17.53 14.34
CA ILE A 139 2.81 16.71 14.82
C ILE A 139 3.32 15.82 13.70
N ALA A 140 2.43 15.20 12.93
CA ALA A 140 2.79 14.35 11.81
C ALA A 140 3.56 15.11 10.72
N TYR A 141 3.21 16.36 10.41
CA TYR A 141 3.99 17.20 9.47
C TYR A 141 5.42 17.39 9.90
N CYS A 142 5.63 17.61 11.21
CA CYS A 142 6.96 17.77 11.76
C CYS A 142 7.76 16.48 11.69
N LEU A 143 7.12 15.34 11.98
CA LEU A 143 7.75 14.02 11.89
C LEU A 143 8.07 13.65 10.43
N LYS A 144 7.15 13.89 9.48
CA LYS A 144 7.35 13.67 8.05
C LYS A 144 8.46 14.52 7.47
N ALA A 145 8.60 15.78 7.91
CA ALA A 145 9.74 16.61 7.52
C ALA A 145 11.10 16.07 8.02
N GLN A 146 11.11 15.24 9.07
CA GLN A 146 12.32 14.51 9.49
C GLN A 146 12.46 13.21 8.69
N GLU A 147 11.36 12.49 8.44
CA GLU A 147 11.32 11.30 7.58
C GLU A 147 11.82 11.57 6.16
N ASP A 148 11.48 12.73 5.57
CA ASP A 148 11.94 13.16 4.25
C ASP A 148 13.48 13.26 4.16
N LYS A 149 14.19 13.37 5.30
CA LYS A 149 15.66 13.32 5.33
C LYS A 149 16.21 11.91 5.14
N LEU A 150 15.36 10.89 5.25
CA LEU A 150 15.65 9.49 4.99
C LEU A 150 15.23 9.06 3.57
N THR A 151 14.71 9.97 2.73
CA THR A 151 14.10 9.61 1.43
C THR A 151 15.04 8.81 0.52
N GLU A 152 16.35 8.97 0.69
CA GLU A 152 17.36 8.25 -0.09
C GLU A 152 17.86 6.94 0.55
N CYS A 153 17.32 6.51 1.69
CA CYS A 153 17.91 5.44 2.50
C CYS A 153 16.88 4.39 2.95
N LEU A 154 16.95 3.20 2.36
CA LEU A 154 16.27 2.00 2.89
C LEU A 154 17.16 1.37 3.98
N GLU A 155 17.02 1.85 5.21
CA GLU A 155 17.85 1.40 6.34
C GLU A 155 17.02 0.84 7.49
N PHE A 156 17.48 -0.27 8.05
CA PHE A 156 16.87 -0.94 9.18
C PHE A 156 17.75 -0.82 10.42
N VAL A 157 17.11 -0.74 11.58
CA VAL A 157 17.79 -0.78 12.87
C VAL A 157 17.22 -1.87 13.75
N LYS A 158 18.07 -2.47 14.57
CA LYS A 158 17.66 -3.41 15.60
C LYS A 158 16.69 -2.73 16.55
N PHE A 159 15.57 -3.39 16.84
CA PHE A 159 14.49 -2.84 17.64
C PHE A 159 13.91 -3.92 18.54
N ASN A 160 14.18 -3.81 19.84
CA ASN A 160 13.70 -4.72 20.87
C ASN A 160 12.92 -3.94 21.95
N GLU A 161 12.43 -4.65 22.97
CA GLU A 161 11.65 -4.03 24.04
C GLU A 161 12.46 -3.00 24.82
N GLU A 162 13.75 -3.24 25.05
CA GLU A 162 14.64 -2.31 25.75
C GLU A 162 14.80 -0.98 24.99
N VAL A 163 15.01 -1.03 23.68
CA VAL A 163 15.06 0.16 22.81
C VAL A 163 13.73 0.91 22.84
N ALA A 164 12.61 0.20 22.74
CA ALA A 164 11.29 0.80 22.80
C ALA A 164 11.04 1.51 24.14
N ASP A 165 11.39 0.85 25.25
CA ASP A 165 11.22 1.37 26.60
C ASP A 165 12.15 2.57 26.88
N ASP A 166 13.37 2.59 26.32
CA ASP A 166 14.29 3.72 26.42
C ASP A 166 13.74 4.95 25.68
N LEU A 167 13.27 4.78 24.43
CA LEU A 167 12.62 5.86 23.68
C LEU A 167 11.36 6.37 24.39
N GLU A 168 10.56 5.47 24.96
CA GLU A 168 9.37 5.81 25.74
C GLU A 168 9.75 6.68 26.96
N LYS A 169 10.72 6.23 27.75
CA LYS A 169 11.18 6.93 28.95
C LYS A 169 11.73 8.31 28.62
N LYS A 170 12.56 8.42 27.58
CA LYS A 170 13.13 9.70 27.12
C LYS A 170 12.03 10.67 26.71
N LEU A 171 11.13 10.27 25.80
CA LEU A 171 10.06 11.15 25.34
C LEU A 171 9.13 11.56 26.48
N LYS A 172 8.78 10.64 27.36
CA LYS A 172 7.94 10.93 28.54
C LYS A 172 8.63 11.86 29.53
N HIS A 173 9.95 11.75 29.70
CA HIS A 173 10.73 12.68 30.50
C HIS A 173 10.72 14.09 29.90
N GLU A 174 10.98 14.19 28.60
CA GLU A 174 10.98 15.46 27.86
C GLU A 174 9.63 16.16 27.91
N LEU A 175 8.51 15.43 27.71
CA LEU A 175 7.16 15.98 27.76
C LEU A 175 6.72 16.43 29.17
N LYS A 176 7.39 15.95 30.22
CA LYS A 176 7.14 16.37 31.62
C LYS A 176 7.92 17.62 32.02
N LYS A 177 8.92 18.03 31.24
CA LYS A 177 9.61 19.30 31.48
C LYS A 177 8.55 20.41 31.46
N LYS A 178 8.63 21.33 32.42
CA LYS A 178 7.80 22.55 32.47
C LYS A 178 8.68 23.68 31.95
N PRO A 179 8.73 23.91 30.63
CA PRO A 179 9.68 24.87 30.05
C PRO A 179 9.26 26.31 30.32
N PHE A 180 8.08 26.51 30.89
CA PHE A 180 7.42 27.80 30.93
C PHE A 180 6.94 28.13 32.34
N THR A 181 7.31 29.31 32.80
CA THR A 181 6.84 29.90 34.05
C THR A 181 5.45 30.50 33.84
N ASN A 182 4.72 30.75 34.93
CA ASN A 182 3.43 31.45 34.87
C ASN A 182 3.56 32.82 34.18
N VAL A 183 4.69 33.51 34.38
CA VAL A 183 4.98 34.80 33.74
C VAL A 183 5.05 34.67 32.21
N ILE A 184 5.71 33.64 31.68
CA ILE A 184 5.78 33.40 30.22
C ILE A 184 4.39 33.08 29.67
N PHE A 185 3.61 32.30 30.41
CA PHE A 185 2.23 31.97 30.02
C PHE A 185 1.37 33.23 29.92
N GLU A 186 1.36 34.08 30.96
CA GLU A 186 0.59 35.33 31.00
C GLU A 186 1.02 36.30 29.89
N GLN A 187 2.31 36.43 29.63
CA GLN A 187 2.82 37.24 28.52
C GLN A 187 2.35 36.73 27.16
N LEU A 188 2.40 35.42 26.94
CA LEU A 188 1.93 34.81 25.70
C LEU A 188 0.41 34.96 25.53
N GLU A 189 -0.36 34.81 26.61
CA GLU A 189 -1.81 35.03 26.59
C GLU A 189 -2.15 36.46 26.14
N VAL A 190 -1.49 37.46 26.73
CA VAL A 190 -1.64 38.87 26.33
C VAL A 190 -1.20 39.10 24.89
N GLU A 191 -0.08 38.51 24.47
CA GLU A 191 0.39 38.61 23.08
C GLU A 191 -0.65 38.05 22.10
N LEU A 192 -1.10 36.81 22.30
CA LEU A 192 -2.01 36.11 21.40
C LEU A 192 -3.38 36.80 21.32
N SER A 193 -3.86 37.41 22.42
CA SER A 193 -5.11 38.19 22.41
C SER A 193 -5.11 39.40 21.46
N ARG A 194 -3.93 39.85 21.01
CA ARG A 194 -3.76 41.00 20.12
C ARG A 194 -3.59 40.60 18.65
N LEU A 195 -3.43 39.31 18.36
CA LEU A 195 -3.17 38.80 17.03
C LEU A 195 -4.48 38.44 16.33
N ASN A 196 -4.54 38.67 15.02
CA ASN A 196 -5.58 38.08 14.17
C ASN A 196 -5.23 36.63 13.80
N MET A 197 -6.17 35.93 13.13
CA MET A 197 -6.01 34.52 12.76
C MET A 197 -4.79 34.25 11.87
N ASP A 198 -4.50 35.12 10.91
CA ASP A 198 -3.36 34.96 10.00
C ASP A 198 -2.03 35.11 10.76
N GLN A 199 -1.92 36.14 11.61
CA GLN A 199 -0.76 36.37 12.46
C GLN A 199 -0.54 35.21 13.45
N MET A 200 -1.61 34.66 14.02
CA MET A 200 -1.54 33.48 14.86
C MET A 200 -1.07 32.25 14.08
N THR A 201 -1.61 32.03 12.89
CA THR A 201 -1.21 30.93 12.01
C THR A 201 0.29 30.97 11.73
N GLU A 202 0.83 32.14 11.34
CA GLU A 202 2.27 32.32 11.11
C GLU A 202 3.08 32.08 12.38
N LYS A 203 2.61 32.52 13.55
CA LYS A 203 3.28 32.25 14.82
C LYS A 203 3.36 30.75 15.11
N PHE A 204 2.31 29.98 14.84
CA PHE A 204 2.31 28.52 14.99
C PHE A 204 3.24 27.82 13.98
N LYS A 205 3.26 28.25 12.71
CA LYS A 205 4.20 27.74 11.69
C LYS A 205 5.65 27.89 12.14
N ASN A 206 5.97 29.03 12.75
CA ASN A 206 7.32 29.33 13.23
C ASN A 206 7.81 28.41 14.37
N LEU A 207 6.93 27.64 15.02
CA LEU A 207 7.36 26.59 15.95
C LEU A 207 7.99 25.38 15.26
N ALA A 208 7.74 25.19 13.95
CA ALA A 208 8.31 24.12 13.15
C ALA A 208 8.91 24.66 11.84
N PRO A 209 10.02 25.41 11.92
CA PRO A 209 10.60 26.08 10.75
C PRO A 209 11.18 25.13 9.70
N LYS A 210 11.37 23.84 10.04
CA LYS A 210 11.85 22.80 9.13
C LYS A 210 10.74 22.23 8.23
N VAL A 211 9.47 22.50 8.55
CA VAL A 211 8.34 22.09 7.72
C VAL A 211 8.20 23.09 6.58
N ASN A 212 8.16 22.59 5.34
CA ASN A 212 7.78 23.42 4.21
C ASN A 212 6.26 23.64 4.22
N TRP A 213 5.82 24.73 4.86
CA TRP A 213 4.41 25.09 5.03
C TRP A 213 3.73 25.53 3.74
N ASP A 214 4.51 26.01 2.77
CA ASP A 214 4.02 26.53 1.49
C ASP A 214 3.98 25.46 0.39
N SER A 215 4.48 24.25 0.67
CA SER A 215 4.48 23.16 -0.31
C SER A 215 3.08 22.67 -0.67
N ASN A 216 2.09 22.91 0.19
CA ASN A 216 0.72 22.45 0.02
C ASN A 216 -0.24 23.30 0.88
N ILE A 217 -1.30 23.82 0.26
CA ILE A 217 -2.33 24.64 0.91
C ILE A 217 -3.00 23.93 2.10
N TRP A 218 -3.14 22.59 2.04
CA TRP A 218 -3.76 21.80 3.11
C TRP A 218 -3.04 21.91 4.44
N LYS A 219 -1.71 22.07 4.45
CA LYS A 219 -0.94 22.26 5.69
C LYS A 219 -1.34 23.53 6.44
N SER A 220 -1.54 24.62 5.69
CA SER A 220 -1.99 25.89 6.25
C SER A 220 -3.47 25.81 6.66
N ILE A 221 -4.32 25.15 5.87
CA ILE A 221 -5.73 24.91 6.21
C ILE A 221 -5.85 24.14 7.54
N ARG A 222 -5.00 23.13 7.79
CA ARG A 222 -5.03 22.35 9.04
C ARG A 222 -4.67 23.17 10.27
N ILE A 223 -3.69 24.08 10.19
CA ILE A 223 -3.41 25.02 11.28
C ILE A 223 -4.62 25.91 11.51
N HIS A 224 -5.14 26.52 10.44
CA HIS A 224 -6.29 27.42 10.56
C HIS A 224 -7.50 26.69 11.16
N SER A 225 -7.81 25.46 10.72
CA SER A 225 -8.89 24.64 11.27
C SER A 225 -8.68 24.36 12.76
N LEU A 226 -7.47 23.99 13.19
CA LEU A 226 -7.18 23.83 14.63
C LEU A 226 -7.52 25.09 15.42
N LEU A 227 -7.11 26.26 14.92
CA LEU A 227 -7.35 27.54 15.57
C LEU A 227 -8.84 27.91 15.57
N THR A 228 -9.54 27.68 14.46
CA THR A 228 -11.00 27.88 14.37
C THR A 228 -11.74 26.99 15.36
N ASP A 229 -11.41 25.69 15.42
CA ASP A 229 -12.02 24.75 16.38
C ASP A 229 -11.81 25.23 17.82
N LEU A 230 -10.67 25.84 18.15
CA LEU A 230 -10.40 26.36 19.50
C LEU A 230 -11.27 27.59 19.79
N ASN A 231 -11.45 28.44 18.78
CA ASN A 231 -12.25 29.65 18.87
C ASN A 231 -13.77 29.38 18.98
N GLU A 232 -14.26 28.33 18.34
CA GLU A 232 -15.69 27.96 18.35
C GLU A 232 -16.12 27.20 19.60
N ILE A 233 -15.24 26.34 20.14
CA ILE A 233 -15.58 25.48 21.29
C ILE A 233 -15.55 26.24 22.62
N TRP A 234 -14.65 27.23 22.75
CA TRP A 234 -14.38 27.88 24.02
C TRP A 234 -15.07 29.25 24.13
N PRO A 235 -15.53 29.64 25.34
CA PRO A 235 -16.07 30.98 25.56
C PRO A 235 -15.04 32.05 25.21
N ILE A 236 -15.48 33.16 24.62
CA ILE A 236 -14.62 34.26 24.11
C ILE A 236 -13.53 34.68 25.10
N ARG A 237 -13.84 34.71 26.41
CA ARG A 237 -12.91 35.13 27.47
C ARG A 237 -11.76 34.14 27.72
N GLU A 238 -11.95 32.86 27.39
CA GLU A 238 -10.99 31.78 27.61
C GLU A 238 -10.12 31.51 26.37
N ILE A 239 -10.48 32.05 25.20
CA ILE A 239 -9.80 31.77 23.93
C ILE A 239 -8.29 32.10 24.01
N PRO A 240 -7.85 33.29 24.47
CA PRO A 240 -6.42 33.59 24.54
C PRO A 240 -5.65 32.62 25.43
N ARG A 241 -6.22 32.25 26.58
CA ARG A 241 -5.65 31.30 27.54
C ARG A 241 -5.50 29.90 26.92
N VAL A 242 -6.54 29.42 26.24
CA VAL A 242 -6.54 28.11 25.57
C VAL A 242 -5.57 28.09 24.38
N MET A 243 -5.50 29.18 23.61
CA MET A 243 -4.54 29.35 22.53
C MET A 243 -3.10 29.32 23.06
N ALA A 244 -2.81 30.07 24.14
CA ALA A 244 -1.50 30.06 24.78
C ALA A 244 -1.11 28.66 25.28
N ALA A 245 -2.04 27.98 25.96
CA ALA A 245 -1.81 26.61 26.41
C ALA A 245 -1.53 25.64 25.25
N THR A 246 -2.28 25.76 24.14
CA THR A 246 -2.10 24.94 22.95
C THR A 246 -0.78 25.22 22.26
N PHE A 247 -0.43 26.50 22.06
CA PHE A 247 0.85 26.92 21.49
C PHE A 247 2.03 26.38 22.29
N MET A 248 1.99 26.52 23.61
CA MET A 248 3.05 26.05 24.51
C MET A 248 3.15 24.52 24.51
N ARG A 249 2.01 23.82 24.54
CA ARG A 249 1.97 22.36 24.47
C ARG A 249 2.52 21.85 23.15
N TYR A 250 2.12 22.47 22.04
CA TYR A 250 2.62 22.14 20.70
C TYR A 250 4.13 22.37 20.63
N GLY A 251 4.62 23.56 21.00
CA GLY A 251 6.04 23.88 21.01
C GLY A 251 6.87 22.98 21.93
N LEU A 252 6.36 22.58 23.10
CA LEU A 252 7.01 21.59 23.96
C LEU A 252 7.10 20.23 23.25
N THR A 253 6.00 19.74 22.69
CA THR A 253 5.97 18.43 22.03
C THR A 253 6.94 18.37 20.86
N LEU A 254 6.99 19.42 20.04
CA LEU A 254 7.94 19.50 18.92
C LEU A 254 9.40 19.48 19.38
N ARG A 255 9.75 20.22 20.44
CA ARG A 255 11.10 20.20 21.00
C ARG A 255 11.44 18.84 21.58
N SER A 256 10.54 18.26 22.37
CA SER A 256 10.73 16.92 22.95
C SER A 256 10.96 15.85 21.89
N LEU A 257 10.21 15.88 20.78
CA LEU A 257 10.43 14.99 19.64
C LEU A 257 11.79 15.23 18.98
N GLN A 258 12.16 16.50 18.75
CA GLN A 258 13.43 16.86 18.14
C GLN A 258 14.62 16.42 19.02
N ASP A 259 14.53 16.60 20.34
CA ASP A 259 15.56 16.18 21.30
C ASP A 259 15.75 14.65 21.27
N VAL A 260 14.65 13.88 21.31
CA VAL A 260 14.71 12.41 21.17
C VAL A 260 15.30 11.99 19.82
N ILE A 261 14.95 12.66 18.72
CA ILE A 261 15.51 12.37 17.40
C ILE A 261 17.02 12.65 17.36
N ASP A 262 17.45 13.78 17.90
CA ASP A 262 18.84 14.23 17.85
C ASP A 262 19.76 13.43 18.79
N GLU A 263 19.25 12.97 19.93
CA GLU A 263 19.97 12.09 20.87
C GLU A 263 20.12 10.66 20.35
N ASN A 264 19.33 10.25 19.36
CA ASN A 264 19.34 8.89 18.81
C ASN A 264 19.66 8.89 17.29
N PRO A 265 20.80 9.46 16.85
CA PRO A 265 21.09 9.69 15.43
C PRO A 265 21.16 8.39 14.62
N LYS A 266 21.64 7.30 15.21
CA LYS A 266 21.70 5.97 14.55
C LYS A 266 20.32 5.46 14.13
N MET A 267 19.25 5.87 14.82
CA MET A 267 17.88 5.45 14.55
C MET A 267 17.16 6.39 13.59
N PHE A 268 17.44 7.69 13.65
CA PHE A 268 16.66 8.71 12.94
C PHE A 268 17.41 9.48 11.85
N ARG A 269 18.70 9.21 11.64
CA ARG A 269 19.51 9.81 10.56
C ARG A 269 20.04 8.72 9.63
N PRO A 270 20.30 9.04 8.35
CA PRO A 270 21.00 8.13 7.44
C PRO A 270 22.35 7.70 7.99
N SER A 271 22.79 6.48 7.67
CA SER A 271 24.13 6.01 8.03
C SER A 271 25.20 6.69 7.17
N ASP A 272 26.34 7.06 7.78
CA ASP A 272 27.45 7.69 7.04
C ASP A 272 28.22 6.70 6.14
N THR A 273 28.10 5.39 6.40
CA THR A 273 28.81 4.32 5.69
C THR A 273 28.08 3.93 4.41
N LYS A 274 28.59 4.42 3.28
CA LYS A 274 28.00 4.21 1.94
C LYS A 274 28.31 2.85 1.27
N THR A 275 29.07 1.96 1.89
CA THR A 275 29.77 0.89 1.13
C THR A 275 29.34 -0.55 1.41
N VAL A 276 28.63 -0.86 2.51
CA VAL A 276 28.13 -2.23 2.75
C VAL A 276 26.74 -2.19 3.39
N PRO A 277 25.72 -2.83 2.79
CA PRO A 277 24.40 -2.94 3.41
C PRO A 277 24.50 -3.79 4.68
N THR A 278 24.13 -3.23 5.83
CA THR A 278 24.19 -3.96 7.12
C THR A 278 23.00 -4.90 7.31
N VAL A 279 21.87 -4.61 6.65
CA VAL A 279 20.62 -5.38 6.77
C VAL A 279 19.98 -5.49 5.40
N VAL A 280 19.60 -6.72 5.00
CA VAL A 280 19.03 -7.04 3.68
C VAL A 280 17.74 -7.84 3.85
N ARG A 281 16.71 -7.52 3.06
CA ARG A 281 15.45 -8.25 3.08
C ARG A 281 15.55 -9.55 2.28
N VAL A 282 15.06 -10.62 2.90
CA VAL A 282 14.77 -11.89 2.24
C VAL A 282 13.27 -11.98 2.04
N PHE A 283 12.85 -11.95 0.78
CA PHE A 283 11.46 -12.01 0.39
C PHE A 283 11.00 -13.46 0.40
N GLU A 284 9.92 -13.74 1.12
CA GLU A 284 9.27 -15.05 1.18
C GLU A 284 7.88 -14.97 0.54
N ASP A 285 7.66 -15.82 -0.46
CA ASP A 285 6.39 -15.95 -1.17
C ASP A 285 5.53 -17.10 -0.60
N GLU A 286 4.31 -17.28 -1.10
CA GLU A 286 3.32 -18.26 -0.63
C GLU A 286 3.79 -19.72 -0.81
N ASP A 287 4.56 -19.98 -1.87
CA ASP A 287 5.23 -21.26 -2.14
C ASP A 287 6.45 -21.51 -1.22
N ARG A 288 6.70 -20.61 -0.26
CA ARG A 288 7.87 -20.57 0.64
C ARG A 288 9.21 -20.37 -0.05
N SER A 289 9.20 -19.97 -1.32
CA SER A 289 10.42 -19.58 -2.00
C SER A 289 11.02 -18.34 -1.38
N ARG A 290 12.35 -18.31 -1.31
CA ARG A 290 13.11 -17.22 -0.70
C ARG A 290 14.10 -16.63 -1.68
N TYR A 291 14.04 -15.32 -1.84
CA TYR A 291 14.92 -14.59 -2.74
C TYR A 291 15.25 -13.21 -2.19
N VAL A 292 16.33 -12.65 -2.69
CA VAL A 292 16.87 -11.35 -2.27
C VAL A 292 16.97 -10.45 -3.49
N MET A 293 16.63 -9.17 -3.35
CA MET A 293 16.87 -8.17 -4.39
C MET A 293 18.38 -7.97 -4.57
N LYS A 294 18.91 -8.12 -5.79
CA LYS A 294 20.34 -7.95 -6.07
C LYS A 294 20.84 -6.55 -5.68
N ALA A 295 20.01 -5.53 -5.91
CA ALA A 295 20.29 -4.14 -5.55
C ALA A 295 20.44 -3.92 -4.02
N GLU A 296 19.76 -4.72 -3.17
CA GLU A 296 19.95 -4.64 -1.71
C GLU A 296 21.27 -5.29 -1.27
N LEU A 297 21.77 -6.29 -2.01
CA LEU A 297 23.02 -6.98 -1.70
C LEU A 297 24.25 -6.21 -2.17
N SER A 298 24.22 -5.66 -3.39
CA SER A 298 25.36 -4.95 -3.95
C SER A 298 25.61 -3.60 -3.26
N GLY A 299 24.57 -2.98 -2.70
CA GLY A 299 24.62 -1.58 -2.26
C GLY A 299 24.81 -0.58 -3.42
N GLU A 300 25.01 -1.09 -4.64
CA GLU A 300 25.09 -0.33 -5.86
C GLU A 300 23.66 -0.15 -6.40
N VAL A 301 23.18 1.10 -6.31
CA VAL A 301 22.06 1.56 -7.13
C VAL A 301 22.50 1.35 -8.57
N GLU A 302 21.81 0.52 -9.36
CA GLU A 302 22.08 0.37 -10.79
C GLU A 302 22.18 1.77 -11.43
N THR A 303 23.42 2.22 -11.69
CA THR A 303 23.68 3.48 -12.38
C THR A 303 23.64 3.20 -13.86
N ASP A 304 22.51 3.55 -14.49
CA ASP A 304 22.49 4.61 -15.49
C ASP A 304 21.03 5.04 -15.68
N THR A 305 20.73 6.31 -15.35
CA THR A 305 19.44 7.03 -15.51
C THR A 305 18.41 7.08 -14.36
N GLY A 306 18.63 6.41 -13.23
CA GLY A 306 17.79 6.58 -12.04
C GLY A 306 16.36 6.00 -12.19
N ASP A 307 15.92 5.19 -11.23
CA ASP A 307 14.67 4.43 -11.28
C ASP A 307 14.64 3.31 -12.34
N SER A 308 15.43 2.25 -12.10
CA SER A 308 15.22 0.98 -12.79
C SER A 308 13.78 0.50 -12.58
N GLN A 309 13.06 0.28 -13.69
CA GLN A 309 11.69 -0.23 -13.69
C GLN A 309 11.63 -1.68 -13.17
N ILE A 310 12.75 -2.40 -13.19
CA ILE A 310 12.89 -3.81 -12.87
C ILE A 310 13.91 -3.96 -11.73
N LEU A 311 13.58 -4.70 -10.68
CA LEU A 311 14.57 -5.13 -9.68
C LEU A 311 14.74 -6.64 -9.76
N HIS A 312 15.91 -7.06 -10.23
CA HIS A 312 16.26 -8.47 -10.30
C HIS A 312 16.51 -9.07 -8.92
N THR A 313 16.20 -10.36 -8.78
CA THR A 313 16.48 -11.12 -7.57
C THR A 313 17.48 -12.24 -7.82
N MET A 314 17.93 -12.85 -6.73
CA MET A 314 18.60 -14.15 -6.73
C MET A 314 18.04 -15.01 -5.60
N SER A 315 18.07 -16.33 -5.76
CA SER A 315 17.60 -17.25 -4.71
C SER A 315 18.48 -17.10 -3.46
N MET A 316 17.88 -17.26 -2.29
CA MET A 316 18.59 -17.15 -1.02
C MET A 316 19.70 -18.21 -0.90
N GLU A 317 19.50 -19.40 -1.47
CA GLU A 317 20.49 -20.48 -1.51
C GLU A 317 21.74 -20.12 -2.32
N SER A 318 21.59 -19.18 -3.27
CA SER A 318 22.69 -18.68 -4.10
C SER A 318 23.46 -17.53 -3.44
N VAL A 319 22.99 -17.01 -2.30
CA VAL A 319 23.63 -15.91 -1.58
C VAL A 319 24.74 -16.49 -0.70
N ILE A 320 25.99 -16.05 -0.94
CA ILE A 320 27.10 -16.37 -0.04
C ILE A 320 26.91 -15.58 1.24
N GLU A 321 26.60 -16.26 2.35
CA GLU A 321 26.44 -15.61 3.65
C GLU A 321 27.76 -14.96 4.09
N THR A 322 27.76 -13.62 4.12
CA THR A 322 28.81 -12.87 4.80
C THR A 322 28.42 -12.70 6.27
N LYS A 323 29.41 -12.65 7.16
CA LYS A 323 29.17 -12.43 8.60
C LYS A 323 28.67 -11.01 8.90
N ASP A 324 28.86 -10.09 7.96
CA ASP A 324 28.62 -8.65 8.15
C ASP A 324 27.21 -8.20 7.73
N ILE A 325 26.46 -9.05 7.02
CA ILE A 325 25.10 -8.75 6.57
C ILE A 325 24.09 -9.48 7.45
N GLU A 326 23.14 -8.74 8.01
CA GLU A 326 21.96 -9.32 8.65
C GLU A 326 20.84 -9.54 7.63
N PHE A 327 20.22 -10.72 7.64
CA PHE A 327 19.11 -11.05 6.76
C PHE A 327 17.80 -11.04 7.52
N ILE A 328 16.85 -10.22 7.07
CA ILE A 328 15.53 -10.09 7.70
C ILE A 328 14.42 -10.60 6.80
N LEU A 329 13.47 -11.34 7.37
CA LEU A 329 12.35 -11.90 6.62
C LEU A 329 11.32 -10.82 6.27
N HIS A 330 11.02 -10.67 4.98
CA HIS A 330 9.95 -9.84 4.44
C HIS A 330 8.94 -10.73 3.71
N ARG A 331 7.74 -10.89 4.27
CA ARG A 331 6.70 -11.70 3.62
C ARG A 331 5.93 -10.88 2.61
N ILE A 332 5.79 -11.42 1.41
CA ILE A 332 5.00 -10.78 0.37
C ILE A 332 3.53 -10.90 0.75
N THR A 333 2.85 -9.76 0.81
CA THR A 333 1.47 -9.66 1.28
C THR A 333 0.56 -9.35 0.11
N ARG A 334 -0.52 -10.12 -0.04
CA ARG A 334 -1.50 -9.95 -1.13
C ARG A 334 -2.91 -9.82 -0.57
N ALA A 335 -3.63 -8.84 -1.08
CA ALA A 335 -5.09 -8.84 -1.05
C ALA A 335 -5.62 -9.59 -2.28
N LYS A 336 -6.91 -9.92 -2.28
CA LYS A 336 -7.53 -10.75 -3.33
C LYS A 336 -7.25 -10.24 -4.75
N HIS A 337 -7.31 -8.92 -4.96
CA HIS A 337 -7.19 -8.34 -6.30
C HIS A 337 -5.90 -7.57 -6.56
N ARG A 338 -5.11 -7.25 -5.52
CA ARG A 338 -3.85 -6.49 -5.61
C ARG A 338 -2.81 -6.93 -4.58
N ALA A 339 -1.54 -6.85 -4.94
CA ALA A 339 -0.42 -7.03 -4.02
C ALA A 339 -0.16 -5.75 -3.21
N ALA A 340 0.29 -5.89 -1.96
CA ALA A 340 0.74 -4.75 -1.18
C ALA A 340 2.08 -4.23 -1.75
N PRO A 341 2.19 -2.92 -2.07
CA PRO A 341 3.43 -2.32 -2.54
C PRO A 341 4.59 -2.49 -1.55
N ILE A 342 5.78 -2.67 -2.09
CA ILE A 342 7.03 -2.82 -1.34
C ILE A 342 7.93 -1.62 -1.67
N LYS A 343 8.40 -0.92 -0.63
CA LYS A 343 9.38 0.16 -0.81
C LYS A 343 10.65 -0.38 -1.45
N GLY A 344 11.10 0.23 -2.56
CA GLY A 344 12.32 -0.17 -3.25
C GLY A 344 13.59 0.17 -2.45
N PRO A 345 14.73 -0.45 -2.81
CA PRO A 345 16.04 -0.15 -2.22
C PRO A 345 16.67 1.13 -2.77
N ASN A 346 16.20 1.60 -3.92
CA ASN A 346 16.72 2.79 -4.60
C ASN A 346 16.38 4.06 -3.82
N LYS A 347 17.17 5.11 -4.04
CA LYS A 347 17.03 6.45 -3.45
C LYS A 347 15.75 7.22 -3.84
N SER A 348 14.79 6.55 -4.48
CA SER A 348 13.57 7.14 -4.99
C SER A 348 12.39 6.87 -4.05
N LYS A 349 11.33 7.66 -4.20
CA LYS A 349 10.02 7.37 -3.58
C LYS A 349 9.28 6.22 -4.29
N SER A 350 10.01 5.31 -4.95
CA SER A 350 9.46 4.24 -5.77
C SER A 350 9.03 3.03 -4.95
N PHE A 351 7.92 2.45 -5.39
CA PHE A 351 7.36 1.22 -4.85
C PHE A 351 7.30 0.17 -5.94
N TYR A 352 7.38 -1.07 -5.52
CA TYR A 352 7.49 -2.23 -6.39
C TYR A 352 6.54 -3.33 -5.93
N ILE A 353 6.13 -4.18 -6.85
CA ILE A 353 5.42 -5.45 -6.61
C ILE A 353 6.09 -6.54 -7.45
N LEU A 354 5.83 -7.82 -7.18
CA LEU A 354 6.36 -8.86 -8.07
C LEU A 354 5.82 -8.70 -9.48
N ALA A 355 6.63 -9.06 -10.47
CA ALA A 355 6.25 -9.01 -11.87
C ALA A 355 5.02 -9.88 -12.16
N VAL A 356 4.90 -11.04 -11.51
CA VAL A 356 3.71 -11.89 -11.60
C VAL A 356 2.46 -11.22 -11.02
N ASP A 357 2.59 -10.46 -9.92
CA ASP A 357 1.47 -9.70 -9.37
C ASP A 357 1.05 -8.56 -10.29
N ALA A 358 2.02 -7.82 -10.85
CA ALA A 358 1.79 -6.80 -11.84
C ALA A 358 1.07 -7.35 -13.10
N PHE A 359 1.43 -8.56 -13.54
CA PHE A 359 0.76 -9.23 -14.65
C PHE A 359 -0.72 -9.51 -14.34
N PHE A 360 -1.04 -10.11 -13.19
CA PHE A 360 -2.42 -10.42 -12.82
C PHE A 360 -3.26 -9.16 -12.49
N GLU A 361 -2.64 -8.10 -11.98
CA GLU A 361 -3.30 -6.80 -11.83
C GLU A 361 -3.62 -6.19 -13.20
N LEU A 362 -2.66 -6.18 -14.13
CA LEU A 362 -2.87 -5.70 -15.49
C LEU A 362 -3.95 -6.51 -16.22
N MET A 363 -3.91 -7.84 -16.17
CA MET A 363 -4.91 -8.69 -16.80
C MET A 363 -6.31 -8.36 -16.29
N LYS A 364 -6.46 -8.09 -15.00
CA LYS A 364 -7.74 -7.70 -14.40
C LYS A 364 -8.21 -6.33 -14.88
N ASP A 365 -7.31 -5.34 -14.98
CA ASP A 365 -7.59 -4.03 -15.60
C ASP A 365 -8.05 -4.19 -17.07
N LEU A 366 -7.39 -5.05 -17.85
CA LEU A 366 -7.73 -5.32 -19.25
C LEU A 366 -9.08 -6.04 -19.38
N ILE A 367 -9.35 -7.04 -18.54
CA ILE A 367 -10.54 -7.89 -18.58
C ILE A 367 -11.80 -7.14 -18.12
N PHE A 368 -11.75 -6.46 -16.97
CA PHE A 368 -12.95 -5.86 -16.36
C PHE A 368 -13.01 -4.34 -16.48
N GLY A 369 -11.87 -3.66 -16.43
CA GLY A 369 -11.80 -2.21 -16.60
C GLY A 369 -12.04 -1.85 -18.07
N ILE A 370 -11.08 -2.21 -18.93
CA ILE A 370 -11.13 -1.88 -20.36
C ILE A 370 -12.09 -2.78 -21.14
N LYS A 371 -12.27 -4.03 -20.69
CA LYS A 371 -13.08 -5.07 -21.36
C LYS A 371 -12.57 -5.38 -22.76
N ILE A 372 -11.24 -5.46 -22.89
CA ILE A 372 -10.54 -5.50 -24.18
C ILE A 372 -11.03 -6.66 -25.06
N TYR A 373 -11.24 -7.85 -24.48
CA TYR A 373 -11.65 -9.05 -25.20
C TYR A 373 -13.10 -9.03 -25.72
N GLN A 374 -13.89 -8.03 -25.32
CA GLN A 374 -15.22 -7.79 -25.91
C GLN A 374 -15.17 -6.77 -27.06
N LYS A 375 -14.10 -5.98 -27.17
CA LYS A 375 -13.98 -4.86 -28.09
C LYS A 375 -13.19 -5.22 -29.34
N VAL A 376 -12.17 -6.06 -29.20
CA VAL A 376 -11.26 -6.44 -30.29
C VAL A 376 -11.08 -7.95 -30.38
N GLN A 377 -10.74 -8.41 -31.58
CA GLN A 377 -10.36 -9.80 -31.84
C GLN A 377 -8.94 -10.07 -31.33
N TRP A 378 -8.64 -11.31 -30.97
CA TRP A 378 -7.32 -11.71 -30.43
C TRP A 378 -6.17 -11.30 -31.36
N ASN A 379 -6.31 -11.54 -32.66
CA ASN A 379 -5.26 -11.24 -33.65
C ASN A 379 -4.97 -9.74 -33.81
N SER A 380 -5.83 -8.87 -33.28
CA SER A 380 -5.64 -7.42 -33.28
C SER A 380 -4.94 -6.92 -32.02
N MET A 381 -4.61 -7.80 -31.07
CA MET A 381 -3.90 -7.41 -29.85
C MET A 381 -2.41 -7.25 -30.09
N ASN A 382 -1.89 -6.08 -29.75
CA ASN A 382 -0.46 -5.86 -29.69
C ASN A 382 0.10 -6.39 -28.36
N LEU A 383 0.60 -7.63 -28.39
CA LEU A 383 1.27 -8.24 -27.24
C LEU A 383 2.75 -7.82 -27.12
N GLU A 384 3.34 -7.15 -28.11
CA GLU A 384 4.75 -6.73 -28.05
C GLU A 384 5.01 -5.74 -26.90
N SER A 385 4.02 -4.92 -26.55
CA SER A 385 4.12 -4.01 -25.39
C SER A 385 4.34 -4.73 -24.06
N PHE A 386 4.01 -6.03 -23.98
CA PHE A 386 4.19 -6.85 -22.79
C PHE A 386 5.62 -7.38 -22.66
N ASP A 387 6.29 -7.65 -23.79
CA ASP A 387 7.61 -8.30 -23.83
C ASP A 387 8.70 -7.47 -23.10
N ASN A 388 8.55 -6.14 -23.08
CA ASN A 388 9.48 -5.24 -22.39
C ASN A 388 9.41 -5.34 -20.85
N PHE A 389 8.31 -5.87 -20.30
CA PHE A 389 8.05 -5.86 -18.86
C PHE A 389 7.82 -7.26 -18.27
N PHE A 390 7.32 -8.19 -19.08
CA PHE A 390 7.03 -9.58 -18.70
C PHE A 390 7.94 -10.52 -19.49
N ASN A 391 9.23 -10.48 -19.15
CA ASN A 391 10.28 -11.13 -19.93
C ASN A 391 10.31 -12.64 -19.64
N PRO A 392 10.00 -13.51 -20.63
CA PRO A 392 9.99 -14.96 -20.43
C PRO A 392 11.38 -15.58 -20.26
N GLU A 393 12.46 -14.85 -20.54
CA GLU A 393 13.83 -15.35 -20.38
C GLU A 393 14.38 -15.15 -18.95
N ILE A 394 13.67 -14.42 -18.09
CA ILE A 394 14.06 -14.28 -16.69
C ILE A 394 13.40 -15.41 -15.88
N GLU A 395 14.20 -16.40 -15.49
CA GLU A 395 13.75 -17.60 -14.76
C GLU A 395 13.54 -17.37 -13.25
N THR A 396 14.08 -16.29 -12.70
CA THR A 396 13.92 -15.93 -11.29
C THR A 396 12.80 -14.89 -11.12
N PRO A 397 11.99 -14.95 -10.05
CA PRO A 397 11.08 -13.87 -9.68
C PRO A 397 11.79 -12.50 -9.70
N TYR A 398 11.14 -11.47 -10.22
CA TYR A 398 11.65 -10.11 -10.15
C TYR A 398 10.54 -9.13 -9.80
N PHE A 399 10.91 -7.92 -9.41
CA PHE A 399 9.97 -6.88 -9.05
C PHE A 399 9.85 -5.83 -10.14
N LEU A 400 8.63 -5.35 -10.34
CA LEU A 400 8.30 -4.24 -11.24
C LEU A 400 7.86 -3.04 -10.42
N LYS A 401 8.24 -1.84 -10.88
CA LYS A 401 7.77 -0.60 -10.29
C LYS A 401 6.25 -0.51 -10.46
N THR A 402 5.54 -0.03 -9.45
CA THR A 402 4.06 -0.03 -9.45
C THR A 402 3.46 0.87 -10.53
N ASP A 403 4.15 1.92 -10.95
CA ASP A 403 3.72 2.82 -12.04
C ASP A 403 3.83 2.15 -13.43
N THR A 404 4.59 1.07 -13.56
CA THR A 404 4.75 0.32 -14.80
C THR A 404 3.41 -0.26 -15.29
N VAL A 405 2.57 -0.80 -14.41
CA VAL A 405 1.25 -1.35 -14.78
C VAL A 405 0.38 -0.29 -15.45
N LYS A 406 0.37 0.93 -14.90
CA LYS A 406 -0.36 2.07 -15.48
C LYS A 406 0.17 2.44 -16.87
N LYS A 407 1.50 2.48 -17.05
CA LYS A 407 2.12 2.79 -18.35
C LYS A 407 1.77 1.75 -19.43
N ILE A 408 1.78 0.46 -19.07
CA ILE A 408 1.40 -0.61 -20.01
C ILE A 408 -0.08 -0.47 -20.39
N LYS A 409 -0.95 -0.26 -19.40
CA LYS A 409 -2.39 -0.03 -19.62
C LYS A 409 -2.64 1.16 -20.56
N GLU A 410 -1.97 2.29 -20.33
CA GLU A 410 -2.07 3.48 -21.19
C GLU A 410 -1.60 3.18 -22.63
N SER A 411 -0.49 2.46 -22.80
CA SER A 411 -0.01 2.02 -24.11
C SER A 411 -1.01 1.12 -24.85
N VAL A 412 -1.63 0.17 -24.14
CA VAL A 412 -2.69 -0.68 -24.70
C VAL A 412 -3.90 0.17 -25.12
N CYS A 413 -4.37 1.08 -24.26
CA CYS A 413 -5.47 1.99 -24.58
C CYS A 413 -5.19 2.85 -25.82
N LEU A 414 -3.97 3.39 -25.94
CA LEU A 414 -3.55 4.16 -27.11
C LEU A 414 -3.57 3.29 -28.38
N SER A 415 -3.12 2.04 -28.28
CA SER A 415 -3.09 1.08 -29.40
C SER A 415 -4.49 0.68 -29.86
N LEU A 416 -5.47 0.65 -28.95
CA LEU A 416 -6.87 0.38 -29.29
C LEU A 416 -7.51 1.49 -30.13
N GLY A 417 -7.04 2.74 -30.00
CA GLY A 417 -7.57 3.89 -30.74
C GLY A 417 -9.10 3.97 -30.69
N LYS A 418 -9.76 3.93 -31.87
CA LYS A 418 -11.23 4.00 -31.97
C LYS A 418 -11.94 2.80 -31.34
N ASP A 419 -11.27 1.66 -31.22
CA ASP A 419 -11.88 0.45 -30.66
C ASP A 419 -12.06 0.53 -29.14
N ALA A 420 -11.32 1.42 -28.46
CA ALA A 420 -11.48 1.68 -27.03
C ALA A 420 -12.91 2.13 -26.67
N SER A 421 -13.58 2.84 -27.59
CA SER A 421 -14.95 3.37 -27.43
C SER A 421 -16.04 2.39 -27.86
N ARG A 422 -15.69 1.17 -28.31
CA ARG A 422 -16.71 0.17 -28.68
C ARG A 422 -17.54 -0.20 -27.44
N PRO A 423 -18.88 -0.29 -27.58
CA PRO A 423 -19.73 -0.75 -26.48
C PRO A 423 -19.32 -2.15 -26.01
N ALA A 424 -19.24 -2.33 -24.70
CA ALA A 424 -19.02 -3.63 -24.07
C ALA A 424 -20.15 -3.91 -23.07
N LYS A 425 -20.43 -5.18 -22.83
CA LYS A 425 -21.50 -5.60 -21.92
C LYS A 425 -21.00 -5.67 -20.48
N GLU A 426 -21.93 -5.51 -19.56
CA GLU A 426 -21.70 -5.69 -18.12
C GLU A 426 -21.92 -7.13 -17.70
N VAL A 427 -21.13 -7.61 -16.74
CA VAL A 427 -21.36 -8.91 -16.10
C VAL A 427 -22.68 -8.86 -15.33
N ARG A 428 -23.60 -9.78 -15.62
CA ARG A 428 -24.89 -9.87 -14.94
C ARG A 428 -24.73 -10.45 -13.53
N ASN A 429 -25.65 -10.10 -12.65
CA ASN A 429 -25.66 -10.62 -11.28
C ASN A 429 -25.97 -12.12 -11.26
N ALA A 430 -25.29 -12.85 -10.37
CA ALA A 430 -25.75 -14.17 -9.96
C ALA A 430 -27.10 -14.04 -9.24
N LYS A 431 -27.92 -15.08 -9.33
CA LYS A 431 -29.18 -15.14 -8.60
C LYS A 431 -28.93 -15.43 -7.11
N SER A 432 -29.96 -15.33 -6.28
CA SER A 432 -29.86 -15.61 -4.83
C SER A 432 -29.49 -17.06 -4.52
N ASP A 433 -29.87 -18.00 -5.37
CA ASP A 433 -29.45 -19.41 -5.36
C ASP A 433 -28.07 -19.65 -5.99
N GLY A 434 -27.42 -18.58 -6.45
CA GLY A 434 -26.08 -18.58 -7.02
C GLY A 434 -26.06 -18.80 -8.53
N PHE A 435 -24.95 -19.37 -9.03
CA PHE A 435 -24.81 -19.73 -10.43
C PHE A 435 -24.29 -21.16 -10.63
N THR A 436 -24.73 -21.78 -11.72
CA THR A 436 -24.31 -23.12 -12.18
C THR A 436 -23.28 -23.02 -13.31
N LEU A 437 -22.65 -24.13 -13.67
CA LEU A 437 -21.78 -24.23 -14.85
C LEU A 437 -22.49 -23.71 -16.12
N GLN A 438 -23.77 -24.03 -16.31
CA GLN A 438 -24.52 -23.54 -17.47
C GLN A 438 -24.73 -22.02 -17.42
N ASN A 439 -24.91 -21.45 -16.23
CA ASN A 439 -24.98 -19.99 -16.09
C ASN A 439 -23.67 -19.32 -16.47
N LEU A 440 -22.51 -19.89 -16.06
CA LEU A 440 -21.19 -19.40 -16.45
C LEU A 440 -21.03 -19.44 -17.99
N LYS A 441 -21.32 -20.57 -18.64
CA LYS A 441 -21.25 -20.69 -20.11
C LYS A 441 -22.15 -19.68 -20.83
N ASN A 442 -23.36 -19.48 -20.32
CA ASN A 442 -24.29 -18.49 -20.86
C ASN A 442 -23.80 -17.05 -20.66
N GLU A 443 -23.09 -16.77 -19.57
CA GLU A 443 -22.50 -15.45 -19.30
C GLU A 443 -21.33 -15.18 -20.23
N LEU A 444 -20.42 -16.14 -20.43
CA LEU A 444 -19.32 -16.03 -21.40
C LEU A 444 -19.84 -15.71 -22.81
N LYS A 445 -20.92 -16.38 -23.23
CA LYS A 445 -21.60 -16.09 -24.50
C LYS A 445 -22.27 -14.72 -24.50
N HIS A 446 -22.95 -14.34 -23.41
CA HIS A 446 -23.61 -13.04 -23.31
C HIS A 446 -22.61 -11.89 -23.50
N LEU A 447 -21.45 -11.99 -22.86
CA LEU A 447 -20.35 -11.01 -22.94
C LEU A 447 -19.66 -10.97 -24.31
N GLY A 448 -20.02 -11.85 -25.26
CA GLY A 448 -19.39 -11.94 -26.58
C GLY A 448 -18.01 -12.61 -26.56
N LEU A 449 -17.58 -13.15 -25.41
CA LEU A 449 -16.24 -13.73 -25.27
C LEU A 449 -16.04 -15.00 -26.11
N THR A 450 -17.13 -15.69 -26.47
CA THR A 450 -17.09 -16.85 -27.38
C THR A 450 -16.75 -16.47 -28.82
N GLU A 451 -16.88 -15.20 -29.20
CA GLU A 451 -16.50 -14.72 -30.53
C GLU A 451 -14.99 -14.46 -30.59
N THR A 452 -14.41 -13.93 -29.52
CA THR A 452 -12.96 -13.68 -29.40
C THR A 452 -12.18 -14.95 -29.06
N PHE A 453 -12.74 -15.79 -28.20
CA PHE A 453 -12.19 -17.04 -27.70
C PHE A 453 -13.17 -18.19 -27.93
N THR A 454 -13.04 -18.88 -29.06
CA THR A 454 -13.96 -19.96 -29.46
C THR A 454 -13.94 -21.15 -28.49
N GLU A 455 -12.80 -21.38 -27.84
CA GLU A 455 -12.52 -22.46 -26.88
C GLU A 455 -12.91 -22.13 -25.42
N ILE A 456 -13.32 -20.89 -25.12
CA ILE A 456 -13.45 -20.43 -23.72
C ILE A 456 -14.45 -21.26 -22.89
N GLN A 457 -15.47 -21.84 -23.54
CA GLN A 457 -16.46 -22.66 -22.86
C GLN A 457 -15.96 -24.07 -22.50
N ASP A 458 -14.86 -24.51 -23.12
CA ASP A 458 -14.25 -25.80 -22.81
C ASP A 458 -13.58 -25.76 -21.44
N TYR A 459 -12.98 -24.62 -21.08
CA TYR A 459 -12.37 -24.38 -19.77
C TYR A 459 -13.37 -24.13 -18.64
N ALA A 460 -14.63 -23.79 -18.97
CA ALA A 460 -15.61 -23.37 -17.96
C ALA A 460 -15.92 -24.46 -16.92
N LYS A 461 -15.77 -25.74 -17.26
CA LYS A 461 -16.04 -26.85 -16.34
C LYS A 461 -15.01 -26.88 -15.21
N ASP A 462 -13.73 -26.88 -15.56
CA ASP A 462 -12.65 -27.02 -14.57
C ASP A 462 -12.58 -25.76 -13.71
N VAL A 463 -12.69 -24.57 -14.32
CA VAL A 463 -12.80 -23.30 -13.59
C VAL A 463 -13.99 -23.28 -12.63
N TYR A 464 -15.15 -23.81 -13.03
CA TYR A 464 -16.32 -23.87 -12.14
C TYR A 464 -16.06 -24.75 -10.91
N VAL A 465 -15.42 -25.90 -11.10
CA VAL A 465 -15.08 -26.82 -10.00
C VAL A 465 -14.16 -26.12 -9.00
N ASP A 466 -13.13 -25.44 -9.48
CA ASP A 466 -12.14 -24.78 -8.63
C ASP A 466 -12.76 -23.61 -7.85
N VAL A 467 -13.51 -22.74 -8.53
CA VAL A 467 -14.23 -21.63 -7.89
C VAL A 467 -15.26 -22.14 -6.88
N TYR A 468 -15.93 -23.27 -7.17
CA TYR A 468 -16.86 -23.90 -6.22
C TYR A 468 -16.14 -24.44 -4.98
N ALA A 469 -14.94 -25.00 -5.14
CA ALA A 469 -14.17 -25.57 -4.04
C ALA A 469 -13.71 -24.52 -3.02
N VAL A 470 -13.39 -23.30 -3.48
CA VAL A 470 -12.85 -22.22 -2.63
C VAL A 470 -13.89 -21.16 -2.22
N LYS A 471 -15.18 -21.38 -2.52
CA LYS A 471 -16.24 -20.41 -2.24
C LYS A 471 -16.35 -20.08 -0.75
N LYS A 472 -16.52 -18.80 -0.44
CA LYS A 472 -16.68 -18.32 0.95
C LYS A 472 -18.10 -18.49 1.52
N LYS A 473 -19.10 -18.65 0.65
CA LYS A 473 -20.52 -18.72 1.03
C LYS A 473 -21.16 -19.98 0.47
N TYR A 474 -22.32 -20.34 1.00
CA TYR A 474 -23.03 -21.56 0.61
C TYR A 474 -23.29 -21.62 -0.91
N ASN A 475 -23.74 -20.51 -1.50
CA ASN A 475 -23.94 -20.36 -2.94
C ASN A 475 -22.82 -19.51 -3.56
N LEU A 476 -22.49 -19.80 -4.82
CA LEU A 476 -21.61 -18.97 -5.63
C LEU A 476 -22.26 -17.63 -5.98
N ARG A 477 -21.62 -16.52 -5.60
CA ARG A 477 -22.14 -15.16 -5.71
C ARG A 477 -21.66 -14.48 -6.99
N THR A 478 -22.10 -13.24 -7.19
CA THR A 478 -21.64 -12.42 -8.31
C THR A 478 -20.13 -12.22 -8.31
N CYS A 479 -19.48 -11.95 -7.17
CA CYS A 479 -18.01 -11.82 -7.13
C CYS A 479 -17.28 -13.11 -7.54
N ASP A 480 -17.83 -14.27 -7.19
CA ASP A 480 -17.28 -15.57 -7.60
C ASP A 480 -17.49 -15.81 -9.12
N LEU A 481 -18.52 -15.21 -9.72
CA LEU A 481 -18.73 -15.21 -11.18
C LEU A 481 -17.69 -14.34 -11.90
N PHE A 482 -17.31 -13.19 -11.31
CA PHE A 482 -16.17 -12.40 -11.83
C PHE A 482 -14.89 -13.25 -11.80
N ASP A 483 -14.58 -13.91 -10.70
CA ASP A 483 -13.39 -14.78 -10.61
C ASP A 483 -13.42 -15.87 -11.72
N ALA A 484 -14.55 -16.56 -11.91
CA ALA A 484 -14.67 -17.58 -12.95
C ALA A 484 -14.48 -17.04 -14.38
N ILE A 485 -15.01 -15.84 -14.67
CA ILE A 485 -14.86 -15.18 -15.96
C ILE A 485 -13.41 -14.72 -16.19
N GLU A 486 -12.73 -14.24 -15.14
CA GLU A 486 -11.31 -13.87 -15.17
C GLU A 486 -10.47 -15.09 -15.53
N GLN A 487 -10.67 -16.20 -14.81
CA GLN A 487 -9.88 -17.42 -15.00
C GLN A 487 -10.08 -18.05 -16.38
N CYS A 488 -11.32 -18.12 -16.88
CA CYS A 488 -11.57 -18.62 -18.24
C CYS A 488 -10.82 -17.79 -19.30
N GLN A 489 -10.77 -16.46 -19.15
CA GLN A 489 -10.03 -15.61 -20.09
C GLN A 489 -8.51 -15.74 -19.92
N LEU A 490 -8.00 -15.82 -18.69
CA LEU A 490 -6.57 -16.02 -18.42
C LEU A 490 -6.06 -17.32 -19.07
N ILE A 491 -6.80 -18.43 -18.97
CA ILE A 491 -6.44 -19.69 -19.63
C ILE A 491 -6.34 -19.50 -21.15
N CYS A 492 -7.32 -18.83 -21.78
CA CYS A 492 -7.27 -18.54 -23.21
C CYS A 492 -6.04 -17.69 -23.59
N VAL A 493 -5.76 -16.63 -22.83
CA VAL A 493 -4.61 -15.72 -23.08
C VAL A 493 -3.30 -16.48 -23.01
N LEU A 494 -3.11 -17.29 -21.96
CA LEU A 494 -1.87 -18.02 -21.74
C LEU A 494 -1.70 -19.17 -22.74
N ASN A 495 -2.76 -19.90 -23.10
CA ASN A 495 -2.66 -20.96 -24.11
C ASN A 495 -2.47 -20.42 -25.54
N ARG A 496 -2.79 -19.16 -25.81
CA ARG A 496 -2.54 -18.51 -27.10
C ARG A 496 -1.22 -17.75 -27.16
N SER A 497 -0.52 -17.59 -26.03
CA SER A 497 0.76 -16.89 -25.95
C SER A 497 1.76 -17.68 -25.12
N GLU A 498 2.57 -18.50 -25.80
CA GLU A 498 3.64 -19.28 -25.17
C GLU A 498 4.64 -18.40 -24.40
N LYS A 499 4.91 -17.18 -24.88
CA LYS A 499 5.76 -16.21 -24.16
C LYS A 499 5.17 -15.85 -22.80
N LEU A 500 3.90 -15.45 -22.75
CA LEU A 500 3.26 -15.09 -21.48
C LEU A 500 3.10 -16.29 -20.56
N LYS A 501 2.84 -17.47 -21.12
CA LYS A 501 2.78 -18.73 -20.37
C LYS A 501 4.13 -19.10 -19.75
N LYS A 502 5.22 -19.03 -20.52
CA LYS A 502 6.60 -19.23 -20.03
C LYS A 502 6.97 -18.19 -18.97
N PHE A 503 6.61 -16.93 -19.18
CA PHE A 503 6.79 -15.88 -18.17
C PHE A 503 6.07 -16.22 -16.86
N VAL A 504 4.78 -16.57 -16.91
CA VAL A 504 4.00 -16.94 -15.71
C VAL A 504 4.62 -18.15 -15.01
N HIS A 505 5.11 -19.15 -15.75
CA HIS A 505 5.82 -20.30 -15.18
C HIS A 505 7.10 -19.86 -14.45
N ASN A 506 7.97 -19.11 -15.13
CA ASN A 506 9.24 -18.65 -14.60
C ASN A 506 9.08 -17.72 -13.38
N GLN A 507 7.98 -16.97 -13.33
CA GLN A 507 7.63 -16.15 -12.18
C GLN A 507 6.73 -16.87 -11.15
N ARG A 508 6.64 -18.21 -11.22
CA ARG A 508 5.92 -19.08 -10.27
C ARG A 508 4.43 -18.77 -10.09
N GLY A 509 3.79 -18.30 -11.17
CA GLY A 509 2.40 -17.88 -11.16
C GLY A 509 1.38 -18.91 -11.64
N CYS A 510 1.80 -20.09 -12.11
CA CYS A 510 0.89 -21.05 -12.75
C CYS A 510 -0.27 -21.48 -11.86
N GLU A 511 -0.02 -21.73 -10.57
CA GLU A 511 -1.05 -22.16 -9.60
C GLU A 511 -2.15 -21.12 -9.36
N ARG A 512 -1.91 -19.86 -9.75
CA ARG A 512 -2.89 -18.77 -9.62
C ARG A 512 -3.95 -18.78 -10.73
N VAL A 513 -3.79 -19.65 -11.72
CA VAL A 513 -4.74 -19.87 -12.81
C VAL A 513 -5.26 -21.31 -12.75
N PRO A 514 -6.34 -21.56 -12.00
CA PRO A 514 -6.90 -22.89 -11.88
C PRO A 514 -7.32 -23.43 -13.26
N GLY A 515 -6.99 -24.69 -13.54
CA GLY A 515 -7.22 -25.32 -14.85
C GLY A 515 -6.18 -25.00 -15.94
N LEU A 516 -5.13 -24.21 -15.65
CA LEU A 516 -4.04 -23.98 -16.59
C LEU A 516 -3.12 -25.22 -16.69
N ASN A 517 -3.12 -25.87 -17.85
CA ASN A 517 -2.17 -26.94 -18.15
C ASN A 517 -0.79 -26.37 -18.53
N CYS A 518 0.16 -26.36 -17.60
CA CYS A 518 1.54 -25.98 -17.85
C CYS A 518 2.43 -27.23 -17.98
N ALA A 519 3.03 -27.43 -19.16
CA ALA A 519 3.89 -28.59 -19.42
C ALA A 519 5.14 -28.57 -18.53
N ASP A 520 5.76 -27.39 -18.36
CA ASP A 520 6.97 -27.22 -17.54
C ASP A 520 6.72 -27.51 -16.05
N CYS A 521 5.51 -27.27 -15.54
CA CYS A 521 5.12 -27.66 -14.18
C CYS A 521 5.02 -29.19 -14.06
N ALA A 522 4.34 -29.84 -15.02
CA ALA A 522 4.16 -31.29 -15.02
C ALA A 522 5.50 -32.04 -15.11
N GLU A 523 6.47 -31.51 -15.85
CA GLU A 523 7.83 -32.06 -15.92
C GLU A 523 8.57 -31.96 -14.58
N LYS A 524 8.47 -30.82 -13.87
CA LYS A 524 9.09 -30.65 -12.55
C LYS A 524 8.51 -31.60 -11.49
N ASP A 525 7.17 -31.74 -11.45
CA ASP A 525 6.50 -32.66 -10.53
C ASP A 525 6.92 -34.12 -10.74
N CYS A 526 7.14 -34.52 -12.00
CA CYS A 526 7.64 -35.85 -12.34
C CYS A 526 9.07 -36.06 -11.84
N VAL A 527 9.96 -35.06 -11.99
CA VAL A 527 11.36 -35.14 -11.55
C VAL A 527 11.47 -35.22 -10.02
N GLU A 528 10.72 -34.40 -9.28
CA GLU A 528 10.72 -34.43 -7.81
C GLU A 528 10.19 -35.75 -7.25
N THR A 529 9.15 -36.31 -7.87
CA THR A 529 8.59 -37.61 -7.46
C THR A 529 9.57 -38.75 -7.71
N THR A 530 10.36 -38.71 -8.79
CA THR A 530 11.38 -39.74 -9.05
C THR A 530 12.58 -39.68 -8.10
N CYS A 531 12.98 -38.49 -7.64
CA CYS A 531 14.08 -38.32 -6.69
C CYS A 531 13.70 -38.63 -5.24
N ALA A 532 12.41 -38.56 -4.87
CA ALA A 532 11.93 -38.90 -3.53
C ALA A 532 11.75 -40.42 -3.29
N VAL A 533 11.83 -41.22 -4.35
CA VAL A 533 11.66 -42.69 -4.32
C VAL A 533 13.02 -43.43 -4.45
N SER A 534 14.11 -42.68 -4.62
CA SER A 534 15.51 -43.16 -4.56
C SER A 534 16.18 -42.76 -3.26
#